data_AF-A0A644YZK1-F1
#
_entry.id   AF-A0A644YZK1-F1
#
_cell.length_a   1.000
_cell.length_b   1.000
_cell.length_c   1.000
_cell.angle_alpha   90.00
_cell.angle_beta   90.00
_cell.angle_gamma   90.00
#
_symmetry.space_group_name_H-M   'P 1'
#
loop_
_entity.id
_entity.type
_entity.pdbx_description
1 polymer ?
#
loop_
_entity_poly.entity_id
_entity_poly.type
_entity_poly.pdbx_seq_one_letter_code
_entity_poly.pdbx_strand_id
1 'polypeptide(L)'
;MNRDELLKSLMSLDFMAVDLALYLNTHPDDESAVGEYDKIIKAADVVRMQYEANYGPLCSFRSYANGSWTWIDNPWPWKSCSNPVIEKGAC
;
A
#
# COMPACT_ATOMS: atom_id res chain seq x y z
N MET A 1 5.10 -14.30 -0.11
CA MET A 1 5.15 -13.25 0.93
C MET A 1 3.93 -13.41 1.80
N ASN A 2 4.09 -13.28 3.12
CA ASN A 2 2.94 -13.23 4.03
C ASN A 2 2.28 -11.83 4.01
N ARG A 3 1.13 -11.70 4.69
CA ARG A 3 0.36 -10.45 4.77
C ARG A 3 1.21 -9.25 5.18
N ASP A 4 2.03 -9.40 6.21
CA ASP A 4 2.81 -8.30 6.79
C ASP A 4 4.00 -7.91 5.90
N GLU A 5 4.60 -8.88 5.19
CA GLU A 5 5.65 -8.63 4.18
C GLU A 5 5.12 -7.84 2.98
N LEU A 6 3.94 -8.22 2.46
CA LEU A 6 3.31 -7.50 1.35
C LEU A 6 2.92 -6.08 1.75
N LEU A 7 2.35 -5.90 2.95
CA LEU A 7 2.06 -4.55 3.49
C LEU A 7 3.32 -3.70 3.61
N LYS A 8 4.39 -4.24 4.22
CA LYS A 8 5.65 -3.50 4.37
C LYS A 8 6.25 -3.13 3.03
N SER A 9 6.23 -4.05 2.06
CA SER A 9 6.73 -3.77 0.71
C SER A 9 5.91 -2.70 0.02
N LEU A 10 4.58 -2.76 0.12
CA LEU A 10 3.69 -1.74 -0.46
C LEU A 10 3.92 -0.38 0.19
N MET A 11 3.98 -0.32 1.52
CA MET A 11 4.23 0.92 2.25
C MET A 11 5.57 1.56 1.87
N SER A 12 6.61 0.75 1.66
CA SER A 12 7.92 1.25 1.20
C SER A 12 7.83 1.83 -0.21
N LEU A 13 7.11 1.16 -1.12
CA LEU A 13 6.90 1.64 -2.49
C LEU A 13 6.08 2.94 -2.51
N ASP A 14 5.00 3.00 -1.74
CA ASP A 14 4.16 4.20 -1.62
C ASP A 14 4.96 5.37 -1.02
N PHE A 15 5.83 5.12 -0.03
CA PHE A 15 6.73 6.16 0.50
C PHE A 15 7.70 6.68 -0.56
N MET A 16 8.37 5.79 -1.30
CA MET A 16 9.29 6.19 -2.38
C MET A 16 8.58 6.99 -3.48
N ALA A 17 7.34 6.61 -3.83
CA ALA A 17 6.54 7.35 -4.80
C ALA A 17 6.22 8.78 -4.31
N VAL A 18 5.82 8.93 -3.04
CA VAL A 18 5.55 10.25 -2.45
C VAL A 18 6.81 11.12 -2.43
N ASP A 19 7.94 10.57 -1.99
CA ASP A 19 9.21 11.30 -1.89
C ASP A 19 9.70 11.76 -3.28
N LEU A 20 9.67 10.87 -4.27
CA LEU A 20 10.07 11.21 -5.64
C LEU A 20 9.10 12.19 -6.31
N ALA A 21 7.80 12.10 -6.03
CA ALA A 21 6.84 13.10 -6.50
C ALA A 21 7.13 14.50 -5.91
N LEU A 22 7.53 14.59 -4.64
CA LEU A 22 7.94 15.85 -4.03
C LEU A 22 9.18 16.42 -4.73
N TYR A 23 10.15 15.57 -5.08
CA TYR A 23 11.31 15.98 -5.89
C TYR A 23 10.87 16.52 -7.27
N LEU A 24 10.04 15.78 -7.99
CA LEU A 24 9.54 16.13 -9.33
C LEU A 24 8.74 17.44 -9.35
N ASN A 25 8.06 17.82 -8.27
CA ASN A 25 7.39 19.13 -8.17
C ASN A 25 8.37 20.31 -8.35
N THR A 26 9.67 20.10 -8.08
CA THR A 26 10.73 21.10 -8.26
C THR A 26 11.60 20.85 -9.49
N HIS A 27 11.56 19.64 -10.06
CA HIS A 27 12.35 19.21 -11.22
C HIS A 27 11.46 18.45 -12.24
N PRO A 28 10.45 19.12 -12.84
CA PRO A 28 9.46 18.43 -13.67
C PRO A 28 10.02 17.88 -14.98
N ASP A 29 11.11 18.45 -15.48
CA ASP A 29 11.76 18.06 -16.74
C ASP A 29 12.83 16.96 -16.58
N ASP A 30 13.02 16.43 -15.36
CA ASP A 30 13.92 15.30 -15.13
C ASP A 30 13.27 13.99 -15.60
N GLU A 31 13.50 13.64 -16.87
CA GLU A 31 12.98 12.43 -17.50
C GLU A 31 13.42 11.14 -16.79
N SER A 32 14.59 11.14 -16.15
CA SER A 32 15.08 9.97 -15.41
C SER A 32 14.26 9.76 -14.14
N ALA A 33 14.01 10.84 -13.39
CA ALA A 33 13.18 10.79 -12.19
C ALA A 33 11.73 10.42 -12.51
N VAL A 34 11.17 10.94 -13.63
CA VAL A 34 9.84 10.54 -14.11
C VAL A 34 9.80 9.04 -14.44
N GLY A 35 10.80 8.54 -15.17
CA GLY A 35 10.89 7.13 -15.51
C GLY A 35 11.00 6.21 -14.29
N GLU A 36 11.69 6.65 -13.24
CA GLU A 36 11.78 5.89 -11.98
C GLU A 36 10.46 5.92 -11.19
N TYR A 37 9.79 7.08 -11.14
CA TYR A 37 8.47 7.21 -10.53
C TYR A 37 7.47 6.23 -11.16
N ASP A 38 7.43 6.14 -12.49
CA ASP A 38 6.56 5.21 -13.20
C ASP A 38 6.83 3.74 -12.85
N LYS A 39 8.10 3.36 -12.66
CA LYS A 39 8.46 1.99 -12.23
C LYS A 39 7.97 1.72 -10.82
N ILE A 40 8.14 2.68 -9.90
CA ILE A 40 7.70 2.56 -8.51
C ILE A 40 6.18 2.39 -8.45
N ILE A 41 5.42 3.21 -9.19
CA ILE A 41 3.95 3.09 -9.24
C ILE A 41 3.53 1.73 -9.78
N LYS A 42 4.12 1.25 -10.88
CA LYS A 42 3.82 -0.08 -11.44
C LYS A 42 4.12 -1.20 -10.44
N ALA A 43 5.24 -1.11 -9.72
CA ALA A 43 5.59 -2.09 -8.69
C ALA A 43 4.60 -2.04 -7.51
N ALA A 44 4.20 -0.85 -7.06
CA ALA A 44 3.20 -0.67 -6.00
C ALA A 44 1.85 -1.28 -6.40
N ASP A 45 1.42 -1.09 -7.64
CA ASP A 45 0.18 -1.66 -8.16
C ASP A 45 0.22 -3.20 -8.16
N VAL A 46 1.33 -3.81 -8.58
CA VAL A 46 1.50 -5.27 -8.56
C VAL A 46 1.39 -5.81 -7.13
N VAL A 47 2.10 -5.20 -6.17
CA VAL A 47 2.05 -5.63 -4.77
C VAL A 47 0.66 -5.42 -4.17
N ARG A 48 0.00 -4.30 -4.49
CA ARG A 48 -1.37 -4.01 -4.05
C ARG A 48 -2.37 -5.04 -4.57
N MET A 49 -2.31 -5.37 -5.86
CA MET A 49 -3.15 -6.43 -6.44
C MET A 49 -2.91 -7.78 -5.77
N GLN A 50 -1.64 -8.15 -5.53
CA GLN A 50 -1.32 -9.39 -4.82
C GLN A 50 -1.84 -9.40 -3.39
N TYR A 51 -1.76 -8.28 -2.67
CA TYR A 51 -2.33 -8.18 -1.33
C TYR A 51 -3.84 -8.31 -1.36
N GLU A 52 -4.52 -7.53 -2.21
CA GLU A 52 -5.98 -7.48 -2.25
C GLU A 52 -6.61 -8.82 -2.65
N ALA A 53 -5.96 -9.55 -3.57
CA ALA A 53 -6.39 -10.89 -3.97
C ALA A 53 -6.34 -11.93 -2.82
N ASN A 54 -5.43 -11.75 -1.85
CA ASN A 54 -5.21 -12.72 -0.77
C ASN A 54 -5.82 -12.30 0.57
N TYR A 55 -5.95 -11.00 0.84
CA TYR A 55 -6.27 -10.48 2.18
C TYR A 55 -7.41 -9.46 2.20
N GLY A 56 -7.97 -9.08 1.05
CA GLY A 56 -9.06 -8.13 0.95
C GLY A 56 -8.60 -6.69 0.66
N PRO A 57 -9.56 -5.75 0.52
CA PRO A 57 -9.32 -4.42 -0.03
C PRO A 57 -8.36 -3.58 0.83
N LEU A 58 -7.43 -2.82 0.25
CA LEU A 58 -6.49 -1.97 1.00
C LEU A 58 -6.89 -0.51 1.10
N CYS A 59 -7.76 -0.03 0.21
CA CYS A 59 -8.11 1.38 0.10
C CYS A 59 -9.61 1.52 -0.13
N SER A 60 -10.29 2.21 0.79
CA SER A 60 -11.74 2.47 0.69
C SER A 60 -12.19 3.12 -0.62
N PHE A 61 -11.31 3.88 -1.27
CA PHE A 61 -11.61 4.67 -2.46
C PHE A 61 -10.88 4.17 -3.73
N ARG A 62 -10.11 3.08 -3.65
CA ARG A 62 -9.37 2.52 -4.81
C ARG A 62 -9.59 1.01 -5.01
N SER A 63 -9.92 0.27 -3.97
CA SER A 63 -10.16 -1.17 -4.07
C SER A 63 -11.55 -1.45 -4.62
N TYR A 64 -11.67 -2.50 -5.43
CA TYR A 64 -12.95 -2.93 -5.98
C TYR A 64 -13.78 -3.66 -4.92
N ALA A 65 -15.07 -3.32 -4.80
CA ALA A 65 -15.98 -4.00 -3.88
C ALA A 65 -16.39 -5.40 -4.37
N ASN A 66 -16.32 -5.69 -5.67
CA ASN A 66 -16.64 -7.02 -6.24
C ASN A 66 -17.96 -7.64 -5.72
N GLY A 67 -18.99 -6.82 -5.53
CA GLY A 67 -20.31 -7.26 -5.04
C GLY A 67 -20.48 -7.34 -3.52
N SER A 68 -19.44 -7.03 -2.73
CA SER A 68 -19.50 -7.02 -1.26
C SER A 68 -18.61 -5.92 -0.66
N TRP A 69 -19.15 -5.11 0.26
CA TRP A 69 -18.37 -4.06 0.92
C TRP A 69 -17.52 -4.63 2.06
N THR A 70 -16.39 -5.26 1.74
CA THR A 70 -15.50 -5.93 2.71
C THR A 70 -14.43 -5.03 3.32
N TRP A 71 -14.39 -3.74 2.93
CA TRP A 71 -13.46 -2.77 3.52
C TRP A 71 -13.58 -2.66 5.04
N ILE A 72 -14.79 -2.78 5.57
CA ILE A 72 -15.06 -2.70 7.02
C ILE A 72 -14.51 -3.91 7.80
N ASP A 73 -14.25 -5.02 7.13
CA ASP A 73 -13.80 -6.28 7.73
C ASP A 73 -12.30 -6.27 8.02
N ASN A 74 -11.56 -5.36 7.37
CA ASN A 74 -10.16 -5.18 7.65
C ASN A 74 -9.93 -4.78 9.11
N PRO A 75 -8.87 -5.30 9.73
CA PRO A 75 -8.59 -4.95 11.10
C PRO A 75 -8.02 -3.53 11.15
N TRP A 76 -8.76 -2.67 11.82
CA TRP A 76 -8.43 -1.26 11.92
C TRP A 76 -7.18 -1.02 12.76
N PRO A 77 -6.42 0.06 12.52
CA PRO A 77 -5.16 0.34 13.23
C PRO A 77 -5.31 0.45 14.75
N TRP A 78 -6.49 0.80 15.23
CA TRP A 78 -6.82 0.90 16.66
C TRP A 78 -7.29 -0.42 17.28
N LYS A 79 -7.40 -1.51 16.51
CA LYS A 79 -7.61 -2.86 17.04
C LYS A 79 -6.24 -3.43 17.44
N SER A 80 -6.10 -3.89 18.69
CA SER A 80 -4.85 -4.45 19.25
C SER A 80 -4.19 -5.50 18.34
N CYS A 81 -5.00 -6.30 17.66
CA CYS A 81 -4.58 -7.41 16.79
C CYS A 81 -3.84 -7.01 15.52
N SER A 82 -3.87 -5.73 15.15
CA SER A 82 -3.28 -5.25 13.89
C SER A 82 -2.36 -4.07 14.06
N ASN A 83 -2.13 -3.64 15.30
CA ASN A 83 -1.04 -2.74 15.61
C ASN A 83 0.27 -3.55 15.75
N PRO A 84 1.28 -3.32 14.89
CA PRO A 84 2.55 -4.06 14.97
C PRO A 84 3.36 -3.77 16.25
N VAL A 85 2.99 -2.74 17.03
CA VAL A 85 3.66 -2.33 18.28
C VAL A 85 2.98 -2.93 19.52
N ILE A 86 1.79 -3.52 19.39
CA ILE A 86 1.05 -4.12 20.51
C ILE A 86 1.24 -5.63 20.49
N GLU A 87 1.58 -6.23 21.64
CA GLU A 87 1.66 -7.68 21.77
C GLU A 87 0.32 -8.33 21.41
N LYS A 88 0.36 -9.31 20.49
CA LYS A 88 -0.83 -9.99 19.93
C LYS A 88 -1.57 -10.90 20.93
N GLY A 89 -1.29 -10.81 22.23
CA GLY A 89 -1.80 -11.72 23.26
C GLY A 89 -3.29 -11.60 23.58
N ALA A 90 -4.02 -10.66 22.97
CA ALA A 90 -5.46 -10.45 23.17
C ALA A 90 -6.29 -10.66 21.89
N CYS A 91 -5.73 -11.44 20.96
CA CYS A 91 -6.29 -11.82 19.67
C CYS A 91 -6.03 -13.32 19.49
#